data_AF-A0A9D5YWF0-F1
#
_entry.id   AF-A0A9D5YWF0-F1
#
_cell.length_a   1.000
_cell.length_b   1.000
_cell.length_c   1.000
_cell.angle_alpha   90.00
_cell.angle_beta   90.00
_cell.angle_gamma   90.00
#
_symmetry.space_group_name_H-M   'P 1'
#
loop_
_entity.id
_entity.type
_entity.pdbx_description
1 polymer ?
#
loop_
_entity_poly.entity_id
_entity_poly.type
_entity_poly.pdbx_seq_one_letter_code
_entity_poly.pdbx_strand_id
1 'polypeptide(L)'
;MILRPPLSFRPKGEIQLSFRPKGEIFLPFLHSTCAVGRISPFGRNDSDGRNDSDGRNDSAVLPRPRSSNFSLRESKLKFVLRGVLESKLKFVLRTCLILALALIVAGCQNQPAATASDSAASRAHLARPLAATGEVVIAGHRLVVELPQTPEESARGLMFRDSLPDDHGMLFYYDRPEFLSFWMRNTRLPLSIAFIDASGRIDAILDMQPMDAQRRYFPEHRCVAALEVNQGWFAARGIAAGATVEFKLPADFRKLPLGPR
;
A
#
# COMPACT_ATOMS: atom_id res chain seq x y z
N MET A 1 65.74 59.01 -0.40
CA MET A 1 64.54 59.74 0.09
C MET A 1 63.72 58.73 0.89
N ILE A 2 63.40 59.02 2.17
CA ILE A 2 62.26 58.51 3.00
C ILE A 2 61.92 56.99 2.94
N LEU A 3 61.79 56.20 4.00
CA LEU A 3 62.09 56.25 5.46
C LEU A 3 62.12 54.77 5.97
N ARG A 4 62.53 54.49 7.22
CA ARG A 4 62.40 53.15 7.85
C ARG A 4 61.04 52.97 8.58
N PRO A 5 60.58 51.72 8.80
CA PRO A 5 59.23 51.40 9.31
C PRO A 5 59.15 51.45 10.86
N PRO A 6 57.96 51.23 11.46
CA PRO A 6 57.55 49.89 11.93
C PRO A 6 56.03 49.62 11.65
N LEU A 7 55.30 48.58 12.10
CA LEU A 7 55.31 47.71 13.31
C LEU A 7 54.78 46.29 13.03
N SER A 8 55.12 45.35 13.93
CA SER A 8 54.50 44.02 14.01
C SER A 8 53.14 44.05 14.72
N PHE A 9 52.13 43.35 14.20
CA PHE A 9 50.86 43.13 14.90
C PHE A 9 50.87 41.77 15.63
N ARG A 10 50.54 41.75 16.92
CA ARG A 10 50.34 40.49 17.69
C ARG A 10 48.85 40.18 17.79
N PRO A 11 48.39 38.94 17.58
CA PRO A 11 47.05 38.54 18.00
C PRO A 11 46.95 38.51 19.53
N LYS A 12 45.88 39.10 20.07
CA LYS A 12 45.35 38.81 21.42
C LYS A 12 43.95 38.25 21.22
N GLY A 13 43.64 37.10 21.82
CA GLY A 13 42.35 36.43 21.62
C GLY A 13 42.24 35.07 22.31
N GLU A 14 42.93 34.87 23.44
CA GLU A 14 42.79 33.65 24.22
C GLU A 14 41.49 33.71 25.04
N ILE A 15 40.49 32.91 24.65
CA ILE A 15 39.23 32.76 25.39
C ILE A 15 39.22 31.37 26.04
N GLN A 16 39.69 31.30 27.29
CA GLN A 16 39.43 30.14 28.13
C GLN A 16 37.97 30.20 28.61
N LEU A 17 37.12 29.30 28.10
CA LEU A 17 35.82 29.00 28.73
C LEU A 17 35.99 27.79 29.66
N SER A 18 36.12 28.09 30.96
CA SER A 18 36.34 27.09 32.00
C SER A 18 35.11 26.21 32.22
N PHE A 19 35.29 24.89 32.19
CA PHE A 19 34.28 23.95 32.70
C PHE A 19 34.02 24.19 34.20
N ARG A 20 32.75 24.16 34.62
CA ARG A 20 32.35 23.94 36.01
C ARG A 20 31.30 22.82 36.07
N PRO A 21 31.61 21.66 36.69
CA PRO A 21 30.60 20.66 37.02
C PRO A 21 29.93 20.98 38.35
N LYS A 22 28.59 20.95 38.36
CA LYS A 22 27.63 20.77 39.48
C LYS A 22 26.24 21.03 38.90
N GLY A 23 25.23 20.17 39.02
CA GLY A 23 25.13 18.95 39.80
C GLY A 23 24.41 19.17 41.12
N GLU A 24 23.11 19.49 41.03
CA GLU A 24 22.16 19.45 42.15
C GLU A 24 20.87 18.75 41.71
N ILE A 25 20.16 18.19 42.69
CA ILE A 25 18.97 17.35 42.54
C ILE A 25 17.79 18.10 43.16
N PHE A 26 16.63 18.12 42.50
CA PHE A 26 15.41 18.69 43.09
C PHE A 26 14.22 17.74 42.99
N LEU A 27 13.95 17.06 44.11
CA LEU A 27 12.65 16.45 44.41
C LEU A 27 11.75 17.49 45.10
N PRO A 28 10.42 17.35 44.99
CA PRO A 28 9.62 17.42 46.20
C PRO A 28 8.54 16.33 46.32
N PHE A 29 8.04 16.14 47.56
CA PHE A 29 7.13 15.10 48.03
C PHE A 29 6.06 15.73 48.97
N LEU A 30 4.86 15.18 49.20
CA LEU A 30 4.25 13.95 48.67
C LEU A 30 3.10 14.32 47.68
N HIS A 31 1.78 14.27 47.94
CA HIS A 31 0.97 13.71 49.03
C HIS A 31 -0.51 13.49 48.60
N SER A 32 -1.03 12.27 48.76
CA SER A 32 -2.48 11.92 48.88
C SER A 32 -3.41 12.15 47.65
N THR A 33 -4.49 11.38 47.43
CA THR A 33 -5.08 10.23 48.16
C THR A 33 -5.81 9.27 47.20
N CYS A 34 -6.12 8.05 47.66
CA CYS A 34 -6.83 7.02 46.90
C CYS A 34 -8.34 7.29 46.66
N ALA A 35 -8.89 6.68 45.59
CA ALA A 35 -10.25 6.13 45.59
C ALA A 35 -10.33 4.95 44.59
N VAL A 36 -10.87 3.79 45.00
CA VAL A 36 -11.07 2.61 44.15
C VAL A 36 -12.39 1.91 44.52
N GLY A 37 -13.19 1.56 43.51
CA GLY A 37 -14.45 0.79 43.65
C GLY A 37 -15.71 1.66 43.81
N ARG A 38 -16.92 1.11 43.68
CA ARG A 38 -17.30 -0.27 43.31
C ARG A 38 -18.81 -0.32 42.93
N ILE A 39 -19.14 -1.09 41.89
CA ILE A 39 -20.40 -1.86 41.73
C ILE A 39 -21.73 -1.09 41.49
N SER A 40 -22.60 -1.77 40.73
CA SER A 40 -24.01 -1.54 40.31
C SER A 40 -25.03 -1.44 41.48
N PRO A 41 -26.39 -1.40 41.30
CA PRO A 41 -27.21 -1.54 40.06
C PRO A 41 -28.50 -0.66 39.96
N PHE A 42 -29.32 -0.95 38.92
CA PHE A 42 -30.81 -1.04 38.96
C PHE A 42 -31.70 0.22 38.82
N GLY A 43 -32.62 0.21 37.84
CA GLY A 43 -34.01 0.68 38.07
C GLY A 43 -34.73 1.49 36.96
N ARG A 44 -35.85 0.92 36.47
CA ARG A 44 -36.97 1.54 35.69
C ARG A 44 -36.64 1.90 34.23
N ASN A 45 -37.42 1.54 33.20
CA ASN A 45 -38.88 1.49 32.95
C ASN A 45 -39.54 2.86 32.71
N ASP A 46 -39.98 3.07 31.47
CA ASP A 46 -41.37 3.32 31.02
C ASP A 46 -41.32 3.11 29.48
N SER A 47 -41.96 2.13 28.85
CA SER A 47 -43.41 1.89 28.65
C SER A 47 -44.12 2.94 27.78
N ASP A 48 -44.15 2.72 26.47
CA ASP A 48 -45.32 3.06 25.65
C ASP A 48 -45.42 2.08 24.46
N GLY A 49 -46.63 1.80 23.99
CA GLY A 49 -46.82 0.79 22.94
C GLY A 49 -48.22 0.81 22.33
N ARG A 50 -48.31 0.62 21.01
CA ARG A 50 -49.58 0.49 20.28
C ARG A 50 -49.49 -0.62 19.25
N ASN A 51 -50.26 -1.67 19.48
CA ASN A 51 -50.82 -2.49 18.40
C ASN A 51 -52.20 -1.92 18.12
N ASP A 52 -52.50 -1.60 16.87
CA ASP A 52 -53.88 -1.47 16.41
C ASP A 52 -54.16 -2.64 15.46
N SER A 53 -55.21 -3.39 15.76
CA SER A 53 -55.66 -4.55 15.00
C SER A 53 -57.17 -4.47 14.86
N ASP A 54 -57.65 -4.29 13.63
CA ASP A 54 -59.07 -4.19 13.35
C ASP A 54 -59.43 -5.11 12.18
N GLY A 55 -60.52 -5.85 12.33
CA GLY A 55 -60.92 -6.92 11.41
C GLY A 55 -62.41 -6.88 11.12
N ARG A 56 -62.79 -7.21 9.89
CA ARG A 56 -64.21 -7.40 9.53
C ARG A 56 -64.40 -8.70 8.76
N ASN A 57 -65.12 -9.62 9.39
CA ASN A 57 -65.95 -10.58 8.69
C ASN A 57 -67.29 -9.91 8.35
N ASP A 58 -67.98 -10.41 7.33
CA ASP A 58 -69.44 -10.51 7.35
C ASP A 58 -69.92 -11.66 6.44
N SER A 59 -71.13 -12.16 6.71
CA SER A 59 -71.78 -13.28 5.98
C SER A 59 -72.99 -12.75 5.16
N ALA A 60 -73.76 -13.49 4.35
CA ALA A 60 -73.84 -14.91 3.96
C ALA A 60 -74.20 -15.00 2.45
N VAL A 61 -74.65 -16.09 1.80
CA VAL A 61 -75.96 -16.78 1.88
C VAL A 61 -75.94 -18.00 0.91
N LEU A 62 -76.75 -19.04 1.16
CA LEU A 62 -76.98 -20.20 0.25
C LEU A 62 -78.41 -20.17 -0.36
N PRO A 63 -78.65 -20.82 -1.52
CA PRO A 63 -79.29 -22.15 -1.47
C PRO A 63 -78.83 -23.17 -2.56
N ARG A 64 -79.41 -24.38 -2.49
CA ARG A 64 -79.17 -25.58 -3.34
C ARG A 64 -80.30 -25.78 -4.41
N PRO A 65 -80.50 -26.96 -5.02
CA PRO A 65 -79.70 -27.67 -6.05
C PRO A 65 -80.54 -28.07 -7.30
N ARG A 66 -79.91 -28.68 -8.33
CA ARG A 66 -80.52 -29.82 -9.07
C ARG A 66 -79.53 -30.61 -9.94
N SER A 67 -80.00 -31.74 -10.47
CA SER A 67 -79.22 -32.85 -11.06
C SER A 67 -79.70 -33.25 -12.45
N SER A 68 -78.81 -33.72 -13.32
CA SER A 68 -79.14 -34.64 -14.43
C SER A 68 -77.90 -35.44 -14.89
N ASN A 69 -78.11 -36.67 -15.35
CA ASN A 69 -77.05 -37.57 -15.84
C ASN A 69 -77.20 -37.81 -17.35
N PHE A 70 -76.17 -37.53 -18.16
CA PHE A 70 -75.93 -38.07 -19.52
C PHE A 70 -74.55 -37.57 -20.01
N SER A 71 -73.75 -38.25 -20.85
CA SER A 71 -73.82 -39.61 -21.41
C SER A 71 -72.41 -40.13 -21.74
N LEU A 72 -72.23 -41.43 -22.02
CA LEU A 72 -70.95 -42.00 -22.45
C LEU A 72 -70.72 -41.83 -23.96
N ARG A 73 -69.55 -41.26 -24.35
CA ARG A 73 -68.64 -41.71 -25.44
C ARG A 73 -67.60 -40.62 -25.74
N GLU A 74 -66.31 -41.01 -25.85
CA GLU A 74 -65.15 -40.30 -26.46
C GLU A 74 -63.80 -40.82 -25.88
N SER A 75 -63.82 -41.37 -24.66
CA SER A 75 -62.65 -41.57 -23.79
C SER A 75 -61.75 -42.80 -24.09
N LYS A 76 -61.49 -43.10 -25.38
CA LYS A 76 -60.43 -44.07 -25.76
C LYS A 76 -59.41 -43.56 -26.79
N LEU A 77 -59.81 -42.75 -27.78
CA LEU A 77 -58.91 -42.34 -28.86
C LEU A 77 -57.83 -41.34 -28.39
N LYS A 78 -58.18 -40.42 -27.48
CA LYS A 78 -57.29 -39.37 -26.96
C LYS A 78 -56.24 -39.85 -25.96
N PHE A 79 -56.37 -41.06 -25.41
CA PHE A 79 -55.41 -41.60 -24.43
C PHE A 79 -54.18 -42.22 -25.12
N VAL A 80 -54.39 -42.98 -26.20
CA VAL A 80 -53.32 -43.73 -26.90
C VAL A 80 -52.32 -42.78 -27.60
N LEU A 81 -52.79 -41.74 -28.30
CA LEU A 81 -51.89 -40.79 -28.97
C LEU A 81 -51.00 -40.02 -27.97
N ARG A 82 -51.52 -39.67 -26.78
CA ARG A 82 -50.81 -38.82 -25.82
C ARG A 82 -49.64 -39.55 -25.17
N GLY A 83 -49.80 -40.83 -24.83
CA GLY A 83 -48.73 -41.65 -24.24
C GLY A 83 -47.52 -41.86 -25.16
N VAL A 84 -47.74 -42.10 -26.46
CA VAL A 84 -46.65 -42.32 -27.43
C VAL A 84 -45.85 -41.02 -27.67
N LEU A 85 -46.54 -39.88 -27.76
CA LEU A 85 -45.90 -38.59 -28.05
C LEU A 85 -45.06 -38.09 -26.86
N GLU A 86 -45.57 -38.17 -25.63
CA GLU A 86 -44.80 -37.81 -24.44
C GLU A 86 -43.58 -38.72 -24.23
N SER A 87 -43.69 -40.02 -24.55
CA SER A 87 -42.58 -40.95 -24.40
C SER A 87 -41.41 -40.60 -25.33
N LYS A 88 -41.70 -40.28 -26.60
CA LYS A 88 -40.67 -39.85 -27.57
C LYS A 88 -40.07 -38.48 -27.20
N LEU A 89 -40.89 -37.52 -26.78
CA LEU A 89 -40.40 -36.20 -26.36
C LEU A 89 -39.48 -36.29 -25.13
N LYS A 90 -39.85 -37.08 -24.11
CA LYS A 90 -39.03 -37.31 -22.91
C LYS A 90 -37.73 -38.07 -23.22
N PHE A 91 -37.71 -38.90 -24.26
CA PHE A 91 -36.50 -39.56 -24.73
C PHE A 91 -35.57 -38.56 -25.44
N VAL A 92 -36.09 -37.79 -26.41
CA VAL A 92 -35.34 -36.76 -27.14
C VAL A 92 -34.74 -35.72 -26.19
N LEU A 93 -35.52 -35.21 -25.24
CA LEU A 93 -35.05 -34.21 -24.27
C LEU A 93 -33.89 -34.75 -23.40
N ARG A 94 -33.96 -36.03 -23.00
CA ARG A 94 -32.88 -36.70 -22.26
C ARG A 94 -31.63 -36.91 -23.12
N THR A 95 -31.76 -37.33 -24.38
CA THR A 95 -30.61 -37.45 -25.27
C THR A 95 -29.95 -36.11 -25.56
N CYS A 96 -30.73 -35.04 -25.74
CA CYS A 96 -30.20 -33.69 -25.90
C CYS A 96 -29.47 -33.18 -24.63
N LEU A 97 -30.02 -33.45 -23.44
CA LEU A 97 -29.38 -33.08 -22.18
C LEU A 97 -28.06 -33.83 -21.97
N ILE A 98 -28.00 -35.13 -22.29
CA ILE A 98 -26.77 -35.94 -22.20
C ILE A 98 -25.72 -35.46 -23.20
N LEU A 99 -26.10 -35.16 -24.45
CA LEU A 99 -25.19 -34.63 -25.48
C LEU A 99 -24.66 -33.23 -25.12
N ALA A 100 -25.52 -32.35 -24.58
CA ALA A 100 -25.11 -31.04 -24.10
C ALA A 100 -24.12 -31.15 -22.93
N LEU A 101 -24.36 -32.05 -21.98
CA LEU A 101 -23.45 -32.29 -20.85
C LEU A 101 -22.11 -32.87 -21.31
N ALA A 102 -22.10 -33.79 -22.28
CA ALA A 102 -20.88 -34.34 -22.86
C ALA A 102 -20.02 -33.29 -23.58
N LEU A 103 -20.64 -32.34 -24.29
CA LEU A 103 -19.95 -31.21 -24.92
C LEU A 103 -19.29 -30.27 -23.90
N ILE A 104 -19.90 -30.07 -22.72
CA ILE A 104 -19.32 -29.25 -21.65
C ILE A 104 -18.06 -29.91 -21.06
N VAL A 105 -18.07 -31.23 -20.85
CA VAL A 105 -16.90 -31.98 -20.31
C VAL A 105 -15.69 -31.94 -21.25
N ALA A 106 -15.91 -31.91 -22.57
CA ALA A 106 -14.83 -31.84 -23.56
C ALA A 106 -14.04 -30.51 -23.55
N GLY A 107 -14.60 -29.44 -22.96
CA GLY A 107 -13.96 -28.12 -22.94
C GLY A 107 -12.87 -27.93 -21.87
N CYS A 108 -12.69 -28.87 -20.95
CA CYS A 108 -11.88 -28.66 -19.74
C CYS A 108 -10.41 -29.17 -19.83
N GLN A 109 -9.91 -29.58 -20.99
CA GLN A 109 -8.58 -30.19 -21.14
C GLN A 109 -7.66 -29.46 -22.13
N ASN A 110 -7.36 -28.19 -21.84
CA ASN A 110 -6.04 -27.61 -22.12
C ASN A 110 -5.85 -26.26 -21.42
N GLN A 111 -5.50 -26.29 -20.13
CA GLN A 111 -4.68 -25.23 -19.54
C GLN A 111 -3.28 -25.82 -19.28
N PRO A 112 -2.23 -25.37 -19.98
CA PRO A 112 -0.87 -25.71 -19.58
C PRO A 112 -0.62 -25.14 -18.18
N ALA A 113 -0.16 -25.97 -17.26
CA ALA A 113 0.12 -25.52 -15.90
C ALA A 113 1.21 -24.43 -15.95
N ALA A 114 0.85 -23.20 -15.57
CA ALA A 114 1.76 -22.05 -15.62
C ALA A 114 3.02 -22.35 -14.80
N THR A 115 4.18 -22.37 -15.46
CA THR A 115 5.36 -22.99 -14.85
C THR A 115 5.97 -22.09 -13.78
N ALA A 116 6.45 -22.68 -12.69
CA ALA A 116 7.14 -21.91 -11.64
C ALA A 116 8.40 -21.18 -12.17
N SER A 117 8.96 -21.64 -13.29
CA SER A 117 10.11 -21.05 -13.97
C SER A 117 9.84 -19.61 -14.42
N ASP A 118 8.67 -19.34 -15.00
CA ASP A 118 8.31 -18.02 -15.53
C ASP A 118 8.28 -16.95 -14.41
N SER A 119 7.78 -17.34 -13.24
CA SER A 119 7.75 -16.48 -12.04
C SER A 119 9.14 -16.24 -11.44
N ALA A 120 10.05 -17.22 -11.52
CA ALA A 120 11.43 -17.06 -11.08
C ALA A 120 12.24 -16.14 -12.01
N ALA A 121 12.17 -16.38 -13.32
CA ALA A 121 12.84 -15.56 -14.34
C ALA A 121 12.34 -14.10 -14.32
N SER A 122 11.02 -13.89 -14.18
CA SER A 122 10.43 -12.56 -14.02
C SER A 122 10.97 -11.82 -12.79
N ARG A 123 11.04 -12.47 -11.63
CA ARG A 123 11.63 -11.86 -10.42
C ARG A 123 13.12 -11.54 -10.57
N ALA A 124 13.90 -12.42 -11.20
CA ALA A 124 15.31 -12.17 -11.48
C ALA A 124 15.52 -10.96 -12.41
N HIS A 125 14.64 -10.76 -13.40
CA HIS A 125 14.66 -9.56 -14.24
C HIS A 125 14.33 -8.29 -13.43
N LEU A 126 13.29 -8.34 -12.59
CA LEU A 126 12.89 -7.22 -11.73
C LEU A 126 13.94 -6.87 -10.65
N ALA A 127 14.76 -7.84 -10.24
CA ALA A 127 15.86 -7.66 -9.30
C ALA A 127 17.14 -7.07 -9.95
N ARG A 128 17.17 -6.82 -11.27
CA ARG A 128 18.37 -6.26 -11.92
C ARG A 128 18.52 -4.76 -11.64
N PRO A 129 19.77 -4.28 -11.42
CA PRO A 129 20.13 -2.87 -11.53
C PRO A 129 19.65 -2.21 -12.82
N LEU A 130 19.33 -0.92 -12.71
CA LEU A 130 19.11 0.00 -13.81
C LEU A 130 20.42 0.24 -14.58
N ALA A 131 20.29 0.53 -15.88
CA ALA A 131 21.44 0.90 -16.72
C ALA A 131 21.77 2.40 -16.63
N ALA A 132 20.78 3.24 -16.28
CA ALA A 132 20.99 4.66 -16.02
C ALA A 132 21.49 4.87 -14.59
N THR A 133 22.65 5.51 -14.45
CA THR A 133 23.30 5.82 -13.17
C THR A 133 23.83 7.25 -13.16
N GLY A 134 23.91 7.84 -11.97
CA GLY A 134 24.57 9.12 -11.73
C GLY A 134 25.33 9.13 -10.41
N GLU A 135 25.79 10.30 -10.00
CA GLU A 135 26.48 10.51 -8.73
C GLU A 135 25.72 11.50 -7.85
N VAL A 136 25.74 11.24 -6.55
CA VAL A 136 25.32 12.17 -5.51
C VAL A 136 26.47 12.37 -4.52
N VAL A 137 26.70 13.60 -4.07
CA VAL A 137 27.70 13.91 -3.03
C VAL A 137 27.03 14.61 -1.85
N ILE A 138 27.26 14.11 -0.63
CA ILE A 138 26.69 14.64 0.61
C ILE A 138 27.80 14.71 1.66
N ALA A 139 28.04 15.91 2.22
CA ALA A 139 29.13 16.17 3.16
C ALA A 139 30.53 15.68 2.70
N GLY A 140 30.75 15.60 1.38
CA GLY A 140 31.99 15.09 0.77
C GLY A 140 32.00 13.57 0.51
N HIS A 141 31.05 12.81 1.05
CA HIS A 141 30.87 11.39 0.73
C HIS A 141 30.14 11.22 -0.61
N ARG A 142 30.62 10.29 -1.43
CA ARG A 142 30.11 10.03 -2.79
C ARG A 142 29.23 8.77 -2.80
N LEU A 143 28.13 8.83 -3.54
CA LEU A 143 27.22 7.72 -3.83
C LEU A 143 27.06 7.52 -5.33
N VAL A 144 27.13 6.28 -5.80
CA VAL A 144 26.69 5.90 -7.15
C VAL A 144 25.21 5.55 -7.09
N VAL A 145 24.37 6.35 -7.74
CA VAL A 145 22.90 6.19 -7.68
C VAL A 145 22.35 5.61 -8.98
N GLU A 146 21.48 4.61 -8.86
CA GLU A 146 20.59 4.20 -9.94
C GLU A 146 19.53 5.28 -10.20
N LEU A 147 19.18 5.52 -11.46
CA LEU A 147 18.29 6.59 -11.91
C LEU A 147 17.07 6.03 -12.66
N PRO A 148 15.90 5.86 -12.00
CA PRO A 148 14.66 5.49 -12.66
C PRO A 148 14.29 6.51 -13.76
N GLN A 149 14.03 6.04 -14.98
CA GLN A 149 13.64 6.89 -16.11
C GLN A 149 12.16 6.72 -16.50
N THR A 150 11.49 5.69 -16.01
CA THR A 150 10.06 5.44 -16.24
C THR A 150 9.25 5.41 -14.94
N PRO A 151 7.92 5.65 -14.98
CA PRO A 151 7.04 5.45 -13.82
C PRO A 151 7.09 4.03 -13.27
N GLU A 152 7.29 3.02 -14.11
CA GLU A 152 7.34 1.60 -13.73
C GLU A 152 8.65 1.27 -12.99
N GLU A 153 9.76 1.86 -13.41
CA GLU A 153 11.04 1.77 -12.68
C GLU A 153 10.97 2.50 -11.34
N SER A 154 10.34 3.68 -11.30
CA SER A 154 10.12 4.46 -10.09
C SER A 154 9.21 3.71 -9.09
N ALA A 155 8.13 3.10 -9.57
CA ALA A 155 7.22 2.28 -8.75
C ALA A 155 7.83 0.94 -8.30
N ARG A 156 8.84 0.43 -9.01
CA ARG A 156 9.62 -0.76 -8.65
C ARG A 156 10.71 -0.46 -7.63
N GLY A 157 11.42 0.67 -7.74
CA GLY A 157 12.52 1.02 -6.85
C GLY A 157 13.54 -0.11 -6.65
N LEU A 158 13.95 -0.32 -5.40
CA LEU A 158 14.83 -1.42 -4.97
C LEU A 158 14.09 -2.74 -4.60
N MET A 159 12.89 -2.97 -5.13
CA MET A 159 12.18 -4.26 -4.94
C MET A 159 12.96 -5.47 -5.45
N PHE A 160 12.76 -6.60 -4.79
CA PHE A 160 13.33 -7.92 -5.12
C PHE A 160 14.86 -8.03 -5.12
N ARG A 161 15.60 -6.96 -4.78
CA ARG A 161 17.06 -6.99 -4.58
C ARG A 161 17.43 -7.86 -3.38
N ASP A 162 18.55 -8.57 -3.51
CA ASP A 162 19.17 -9.34 -2.42
C ASP A 162 20.45 -8.67 -1.86
N SER A 163 21.01 -7.70 -2.59
CA SER A 163 22.14 -6.86 -2.13
C SER A 163 22.15 -5.49 -2.82
N LEU A 164 22.69 -4.48 -2.13
CA LEU A 164 23.07 -3.17 -2.65
C LEU A 164 24.48 -2.85 -2.09
N PRO A 165 25.48 -2.44 -2.89
CA PRO A 165 26.80 -2.09 -2.36
C PRO A 165 26.77 -0.87 -1.43
N ASP A 166 27.71 -0.78 -0.48
CA ASP A 166 27.68 0.21 0.60
C ASP A 166 27.53 1.66 0.12
N ASP A 167 28.37 2.11 -0.82
CA ASP A 167 28.31 3.47 -1.40
C ASP A 167 27.45 3.55 -2.69
N HIS A 168 26.39 2.75 -2.75
CA HIS A 168 25.38 2.80 -3.81
C HIS A 168 23.98 3.13 -3.26
N GLY A 169 23.11 3.63 -4.13
CA GLY A 169 21.71 3.93 -3.81
C GLY A 169 20.80 4.02 -5.04
N MET A 170 19.59 4.52 -4.84
CA MET A 170 18.66 4.89 -5.91
C MET A 170 18.13 6.30 -5.68
N LEU A 171 18.18 7.15 -6.71
CA LEU A 171 17.73 8.54 -6.65
C LEU A 171 16.46 8.74 -7.48
N PHE A 172 15.36 9.03 -6.79
CA PHE A 172 14.11 9.46 -7.38
C PHE A 172 14.10 10.98 -7.41
N TYR A 173 14.19 11.60 -8.60
CA TYR A 173 14.24 13.07 -8.74
C TYR A 173 13.12 13.54 -9.66
N TYR A 174 12.18 14.30 -9.11
CA TYR A 174 10.94 14.75 -9.76
C TYR A 174 11.06 16.15 -10.37
N ASP A 175 10.20 16.44 -11.35
CA ASP A 175 10.14 17.71 -12.09
C ASP A 175 9.83 18.93 -11.21
N ARG A 176 8.99 18.76 -10.17
CA ARG A 176 8.52 19.81 -9.25
C ARG A 176 8.32 19.30 -7.81
N PRO A 177 8.27 20.19 -6.80
CA PRO A 177 8.18 19.77 -5.39
C PRO A 177 6.81 19.21 -4.99
N GLU A 178 6.78 18.03 -4.35
CA GLU A 178 5.56 17.34 -3.94
C GLU A 178 5.72 16.64 -2.57
N PHE A 179 4.59 16.29 -1.94
CA PHE A 179 4.60 15.39 -0.78
C PHE A 179 4.85 13.95 -1.27
N LEU A 180 6.11 13.53 -1.22
CA LEU A 180 6.55 12.21 -1.67
C LEU A 180 6.10 11.11 -0.69
N SER A 181 5.84 9.89 -1.18
CA SER A 181 5.40 8.78 -0.33
C SER A 181 5.96 7.42 -0.77
N PHE A 182 6.77 6.81 0.07
CA PHE A 182 7.48 5.55 -0.17
C PHE A 182 6.99 4.41 0.73
N TRP A 183 7.36 3.17 0.39
CA TRP A 183 6.96 1.91 1.05
C TRP A 183 8.00 0.81 0.80
N MET A 184 7.97 -0.27 1.57
CA MET A 184 8.95 -1.37 1.49
C MET A 184 8.35 -2.67 0.94
N ARG A 185 7.24 -2.58 0.20
CA ARG A 185 6.58 -3.74 -0.42
C ARG A 185 7.56 -4.50 -1.32
N ASN A 186 7.84 -5.76 -1.02
CA ASN A 186 8.81 -6.63 -1.73
C ASN A 186 10.30 -6.19 -1.63
N THR A 187 10.63 -5.21 -0.78
CA THR A 187 12.02 -4.76 -0.58
C THR A 187 12.62 -5.50 0.61
N ARG A 188 13.56 -6.42 0.36
CA ARG A 188 14.23 -7.24 1.41
C ARG A 188 15.35 -6.48 2.13
N LEU A 189 15.95 -5.51 1.45
CA LEU A 189 17.06 -4.72 1.98
C LEU A 189 16.59 -3.82 3.12
N PRO A 190 17.35 -3.70 4.23
CA PRO A 190 17.19 -2.59 5.16
C PRO A 190 17.71 -1.32 4.49
N LEU A 191 16.85 -0.30 4.37
CA LEU A 191 17.17 0.96 3.69
C LEU A 191 16.90 2.17 4.60
N SER A 192 17.71 3.22 4.45
CA SER A 192 17.35 4.57 4.88
C SER A 192 16.95 5.39 3.65
N ILE A 193 15.91 6.23 3.78
CA ILE A 193 15.51 7.19 2.74
C ILE A 193 15.78 8.62 3.23
N ALA A 194 16.47 9.42 2.42
CA ALA A 194 16.61 10.86 2.64
C ALA A 194 15.73 11.63 1.64
N PHE A 195 14.83 12.46 2.14
CA PHE A 195 14.02 13.38 1.33
C PHE A 195 14.73 14.72 1.18
N ILE A 196 14.67 15.32 -0.02
CA ILE A 196 15.52 16.46 -0.39
C ILE A 196 14.67 17.61 -0.96
N ASP A 197 14.84 18.80 -0.38
CA ASP A 197 14.12 20.02 -0.72
C ASP A 197 14.56 20.63 -2.06
N ALA A 198 13.77 21.59 -2.56
CA ALA A 198 14.02 22.26 -3.85
C ALA A 198 15.34 23.06 -3.93
N SER A 199 16.03 23.27 -2.80
CA SER A 199 17.35 23.91 -2.72
C SER A 199 18.51 22.93 -2.52
N GLY A 200 18.23 21.61 -2.54
CA GLY A 200 19.24 20.58 -2.39
C GLY A 200 19.67 20.34 -0.94
N ARG A 201 18.82 20.60 0.06
CA ARG A 201 19.07 20.16 1.45
C ARG A 201 18.18 18.98 1.81
N ILE A 202 18.68 18.09 2.67
CA ILE A 202 17.88 17.03 3.26
C ILE A 202 16.80 17.63 4.18
N ASP A 203 15.54 17.32 3.94
CA ASP A 203 14.39 17.63 4.82
C ASP A 203 14.35 16.66 6.00
N ALA A 204 14.27 15.37 5.70
CA ALA A 204 14.18 14.29 6.69
C ALA A 204 14.95 13.05 6.21
N ILE A 205 15.44 12.25 7.17
CA ILE A 205 16.00 10.92 6.94
C ILE A 205 15.18 9.92 7.77
N LEU A 206 14.65 8.89 7.12
CA LEU A 206 13.85 7.84 7.78
C LEU A 206 14.44 6.45 7.50
N ASP A 207 14.59 5.65 8.54
CA ASP A 207 14.90 4.22 8.42
C ASP A 207 13.62 3.43 8.10
N MET A 208 13.71 2.55 7.09
CA MET A 208 12.57 1.87 6.51
C MET A 208 12.57 0.36 6.80
N GLN A 209 11.46 -0.13 7.36
CA GLN A 209 11.25 -1.53 7.74
C GLN A 209 11.14 -2.45 6.50
N PRO A 210 12.04 -3.43 6.30
CA PRO A 210 11.97 -4.36 5.17
C PRO A 210 10.64 -5.11 5.06
N MET A 211 10.23 -5.37 3.82
CA MET A 211 9.01 -6.08 3.42
C MET A 211 7.67 -5.45 3.84
N ASP A 212 7.66 -4.30 4.51
CA ASP A 212 6.42 -3.62 4.92
C ASP A 212 5.71 -2.97 3.73
N ALA A 213 4.57 -3.54 3.36
CA ALA A 213 3.71 -3.08 2.26
C ALA A 213 2.59 -2.13 2.70
N GLN A 214 2.46 -1.81 3.99
CA GLN A 214 1.38 -0.99 4.55
C GLN A 214 1.90 0.36 5.03
N ARG A 215 3.03 0.38 5.76
CA ARG A 215 3.61 1.63 6.27
C ARG A 215 4.09 2.51 5.13
N ARG A 216 3.83 3.81 5.28
CA ARG A 216 4.29 4.86 4.38
C ARG A 216 5.35 5.73 5.04
N TYR A 217 6.30 6.17 4.23
CA TYR A 217 7.41 7.06 4.60
C TYR A 217 7.29 8.32 3.75
N PHE A 218 7.28 9.48 4.37
CA PHE A 218 7.04 10.77 3.73
C PHE A 218 7.79 11.91 4.46
N PRO A 219 8.17 12.99 3.75
CA PRO A 219 8.79 14.18 4.33
C PRO A 219 7.78 15.05 5.10
N GLU A 220 8.27 16.01 5.87
CA GLU A 220 7.44 17.06 6.45
C GLU A 220 7.08 18.12 5.40
N HIS A 221 8.02 18.41 4.49
CA HIS A 221 7.87 19.45 3.46
C HIS A 221 7.84 18.88 2.03
N ARG A 222 7.43 19.72 1.06
CA ARG A 222 7.42 19.37 -0.36
C ARG A 222 8.86 19.20 -0.88
N CYS A 223 9.21 17.97 -1.22
CA CYS A 223 10.54 17.60 -1.69
C CYS A 223 10.57 17.44 -3.21
N VAL A 224 11.74 17.67 -3.82
CA VAL A 224 11.97 17.41 -5.26
C VAL A 224 12.62 16.06 -5.50
N ALA A 225 13.29 15.48 -4.50
CA ALA A 225 13.94 14.19 -4.64
C ALA A 225 13.86 13.35 -3.35
N ALA A 226 14.04 12.04 -3.53
CA ALA A 226 14.27 11.09 -2.46
C ALA A 226 15.42 10.15 -2.84
N LEU A 227 16.26 9.82 -1.87
CA LEU A 227 17.47 9.01 -2.03
C LEU A 227 17.40 7.79 -1.10
N GLU A 228 17.27 6.60 -1.67
CA GLU A 228 17.34 5.32 -0.95
C GLU A 228 18.79 4.80 -0.93
N VAL A 229 19.28 4.41 0.25
CA VAL A 229 20.61 3.80 0.48
C VAL A 229 20.50 2.70 1.54
N ASN A 230 21.53 1.85 1.69
CA ASN A 230 21.61 0.88 2.78
C ASN A 230 21.40 1.54 4.16
N GLN A 231 20.62 0.88 5.03
CA GLN A 231 20.26 1.45 6.33
C GLN A 231 21.50 1.80 7.17
N GLY A 232 21.50 3.00 7.77
CA GLY A 232 22.59 3.49 8.60
C GLY A 232 23.76 4.11 7.83
N TRP A 233 23.76 4.11 6.49
CA TRP A 233 24.80 4.77 5.68
C TRP A 233 25.02 6.24 6.07
N PHE A 234 23.92 6.98 6.29
CA PHE A 234 23.92 8.36 6.75
C PHE A 234 24.47 8.51 8.17
N ALA A 235 23.99 7.69 9.11
CA ALA A 235 24.37 7.74 10.52
C ALA A 235 25.87 7.44 10.71
N ALA A 236 26.41 6.46 9.99
CA ALA A 236 27.84 6.12 9.99
C ALA A 236 28.74 7.25 9.45
N ARG A 237 28.17 8.23 8.74
CA ARG A 237 28.85 9.41 8.16
C ARG A 237 28.48 10.72 8.87
N GLY A 238 27.68 10.67 9.94
CA GLY A 238 27.21 11.86 10.66
C GLY A 238 26.25 12.76 9.85
N ILE A 239 25.64 12.23 8.77
CA ILE A 239 24.75 12.98 7.88
C ILE A 239 23.35 13.03 8.49
N ALA A 240 22.76 14.22 8.52
CA ALA A 240 21.44 14.51 9.10
C ALA A 240 20.64 15.50 8.23
N ALA A 241 19.41 15.82 8.66
CA ALA A 241 18.62 16.89 8.07
C ALA A 241 19.39 18.23 8.02
N GLY A 242 19.09 19.05 7.01
CA GLY A 242 19.80 20.29 6.70
C GLY A 242 21.09 20.11 5.88
N ALA A 243 21.66 18.91 5.80
CA ALA A 243 22.87 18.65 4.99
C ALA A 243 22.63 18.90 3.50
N THR A 244 23.61 19.52 2.82
CA THR A 244 23.55 19.81 1.38
C THR A 244 23.89 18.58 0.54
N VAL A 245 23.13 18.41 -0.53
CA VAL A 245 23.23 17.34 -1.53
C VAL A 245 23.61 17.95 -2.88
N GLU A 246 24.74 17.53 -3.43
CA GLU A 246 25.19 17.88 -4.77
C GLU A 246 24.81 16.76 -5.76
N PHE A 247 24.15 17.12 -6.86
CA PHE A 247 23.69 16.18 -7.89
C PHE A 247 24.60 16.23 -9.13
N LYS A 248 25.29 15.12 -9.42
CA LYS A 248 26.18 14.94 -10.58
C LYS A 248 25.59 13.89 -11.52
N LEU A 249 24.57 14.31 -12.26
CA LEU A 249 23.75 13.43 -13.08
C LEU A 249 24.14 13.54 -14.57
N PRO A 250 23.91 12.51 -15.39
CA PRO A 250 24.11 12.59 -16.84
C PRO A 250 23.36 13.77 -17.47
N ALA A 251 23.95 14.40 -18.49
CA ALA A 251 23.38 15.60 -19.13
C ALA A 251 22.05 15.35 -19.87
N ASP A 252 21.76 14.09 -20.19
CA ASP A 252 20.53 13.59 -20.79
C ASP A 252 19.50 13.08 -19.76
N PHE A 253 19.85 13.06 -18.46
CA PHE A 253 18.94 12.62 -17.40
C PHE A 253 17.67 13.47 -17.35
N ARG A 254 16.52 12.80 -17.37
CA ARG A 254 15.20 13.43 -17.27
C ARG A 254 14.62 13.16 -15.88
N LYS A 255 14.21 14.25 -15.21
CA LYS A 255 13.46 14.17 -13.97
C LYS A 255 12.14 13.43 -14.19
N LEU A 256 11.75 12.63 -13.20
CA LEU A 256 10.50 11.87 -13.20
C LEU A 256 9.30 12.83 -13.25
N PRO A 257 8.35 12.65 -14.18
CA PRO A 257 7.10 13.39 -14.14
C PRO A 257 6.26 12.89 -12.97
N LEU A 258 5.69 13.81 -12.19
CA LEU A 258 4.62 13.43 -11.25
C LEU A 258 3.37 13.02 -12.02
N GLY A 259 2.92 11.78 -11.79
CA GLY A 259 1.71 11.23 -12.39
C GLY A 259 0.42 11.97 -11.99
N PRO A 260 -0.72 11.62 -12.62
CA PRO A 260 -2.03 12.08 -12.18
C PRO A 260 -2.27 11.65 -10.71
N ARG A 261 -2.93 12.52 -9.95
CA ARG A 261 -3.34 12.27 -8.56
C ARG A 261 -4.67 11.53 -8.50
#